data_AF-A0A925QMZ5-F1
#
_entry.id   AF-A0A925QMZ5-F1
#
_cell.length_a   1.000
_cell.length_b   1.000
_cell.length_c   1.000
_cell.angle_alpha   90.00
_cell.angle_beta   90.00
_cell.angle_gamma   90.00
#
_symmetry.space_group_name_H-M   'P 1'
#
loop_
_entity.id
_entity.type
_entity.pdbx_description
1 polymer ?
#
loop_
_entity_poly.entity_id
_entity_poly.type
_entity_poly.pdbx_seq_one_letter_code
_entity_poly.pdbx_strand_id
1 'polypeptide(L)'
;MKFRSFALSLAGTAACLVVGSASAEEFRCTGTVGAVALDNIFVPDGASCTLNRTRLNGNIVVGRGAQLYAGSVSVNGNLQAEGAASVVLGGFSTIGGSVQIVQGGSASIERARINGDLLFDENTAGVAATGNTIGGSLQAFQNLGGVVLQNNRIKGNLQCKENIPAPTGGGNQASSKEDQCSRL
;
A
#
# COMPACT_ATOMS: atom_id res chain seq x y z
N MET A 1 59.44 -46.55 33.91
CA MET A 1 58.92 -45.25 34.39
C MET A 1 57.48 -45.14 33.92
N LYS A 2 56.48 -45.42 34.77
CA LYS A 2 55.67 -44.43 35.53
C LYS A 2 55.26 -43.21 34.69
N PHE A 3 53.98 -43.09 34.34
CA PHE A 3 53.07 -42.06 34.87
C PHE A 3 51.59 -42.45 34.63
N ARG A 4 50.73 -41.96 35.52
CA ARG A 4 49.35 -42.36 35.85
C ARG A 4 48.34 -41.32 35.35
N SER A 5 47.19 -41.81 34.85
CA SER A 5 45.79 -41.47 35.20
C SER A 5 45.13 -40.11 34.88
N PHE A 6 43.80 -40.20 34.68
CA PHE A 6 42.70 -39.20 34.70
C PHE A 6 42.60 -38.27 33.46
N ALA A 7 41.45 -37.88 32.90
CA ALA A 7 40.12 -37.67 33.48
C ALA A 7 39.00 -37.57 32.42
N LEU A 8 37.76 -37.76 32.91
CA LEU A 8 36.49 -37.09 32.56
C LEU A 8 35.87 -37.23 31.16
N SER A 9 34.92 -38.16 31.10
CA SER A 9 33.69 -38.10 30.32
C SER A 9 32.88 -36.82 30.60
N LEU A 10 32.57 -36.03 29.55
CA LEU A 10 31.46 -35.08 29.53
C LEU A 10 30.51 -35.48 28.39
N ALA A 11 29.39 -36.11 28.74
CA ALA A 11 28.24 -36.24 27.85
C ALA A 11 27.51 -34.90 27.83
N GLY A 12 27.77 -34.09 26.80
CA GLY A 12 27.08 -32.83 26.58
C GLY A 12 25.75 -33.08 25.87
N THR A 13 24.64 -32.96 26.58
CA THR A 13 23.29 -32.95 26.01
C THR A 13 23.11 -31.66 25.18
N ALA A 14 23.18 -31.78 23.87
CA ALA A 14 22.85 -30.68 22.96
C ALA A 14 21.33 -30.47 22.96
N ALA A 15 20.86 -29.47 23.70
CA ALA A 15 19.48 -28.98 23.58
C ALA A 15 19.35 -28.16 22.29
N CYS A 16 18.86 -28.79 21.22
CA CYS A 16 18.41 -28.08 20.02
C CYS A 16 17.19 -27.23 20.38
N LEU A 17 17.40 -25.93 20.59
CA LEU A 17 16.33 -24.94 20.57
C LEU A 17 15.80 -24.86 19.13
N VAL A 18 14.67 -25.51 18.87
CA VAL A 18 13.91 -25.26 17.64
C VAL A 18 13.29 -23.88 17.78
N VAL A 19 13.98 -22.86 17.27
CA VAL A 19 13.42 -21.52 17.16
C VAL A 19 12.38 -21.60 16.05
N GLY A 20 11.09 -21.62 16.44
CA GLY A 20 10.00 -21.51 15.48
C GLY A 20 10.14 -20.17 14.75
N SER A 21 10.40 -20.21 13.45
CA SER A 21 10.37 -19.02 12.61
C SER A 21 8.98 -18.41 12.69
N ALA A 22 8.85 -17.25 13.34
CA ALA A 22 7.64 -16.44 13.23
C ALA A 22 7.59 -15.89 11.80
N SER A 23 7.09 -16.70 10.87
CA SER A 23 6.74 -16.21 9.54
C SER A 23 5.51 -15.34 9.74
N ALA A 24 5.66 -14.02 9.60
CA ALA A 24 4.50 -13.16 9.40
C ALA A 24 3.74 -13.74 8.21
N GLU A 25 2.57 -14.34 8.47
CA GLU A 25 1.86 -15.10 7.47
C GLU A 25 1.32 -14.13 6.42
N GLU A 26 1.98 -14.09 5.26
CA GLU A 26 1.53 -13.33 4.11
C GLU A 26 0.28 -14.01 3.55
N PHE A 27 -0.89 -13.39 3.76
CA PHE A 27 -2.13 -13.93 3.25
C PHE A 27 -2.25 -13.64 1.75
N ARG A 28 -2.30 -14.69 0.94
CA ARG A 28 -2.46 -14.59 -0.52
C ARG A 28 -3.95 -14.44 -0.87
N CYS A 29 -4.33 -13.26 -1.35
CA CYS A 29 -5.71 -12.97 -1.70
C CYS A 29 -5.96 -13.18 -3.20
N THR A 30 -6.77 -14.18 -3.55
CA THR A 30 -7.22 -14.46 -4.92
C THR A 30 -8.75 -14.49 -5.04
N GLY A 31 -9.43 -13.80 -4.12
CA GLY A 31 -10.88 -13.79 -4.01
C GLY A 31 -11.37 -12.75 -3.01
N THR A 32 -12.45 -13.04 -2.31
CA THR A 32 -13.05 -12.10 -1.35
C THR A 32 -12.64 -12.41 0.08
N VAL A 33 -12.21 -11.37 0.81
CA VAL A 33 -11.90 -11.39 2.23
C VAL A 33 -12.88 -10.48 2.95
N GLY A 34 -13.56 -11.02 3.96
CA GLY A 34 -14.53 -10.29 4.77
C GLY A 34 -13.89 -9.52 5.94
N ALA A 35 -14.69 -9.32 6.98
CA ALA A 35 -14.33 -8.59 8.18
C ALA A 35 -13.46 -9.43 9.14
N VAL A 36 -12.23 -9.73 8.72
CA VAL A 36 -11.23 -10.46 9.50
C VAL A 36 -10.01 -9.59 9.80
N ALA A 37 -9.22 -9.99 10.79
CA ALA A 37 -7.91 -9.40 11.06
C ALA A 37 -6.82 -10.30 10.48
N LEU A 38 -5.90 -9.73 9.71
CA LEU A 38 -4.73 -10.39 9.13
C LEU A 38 -3.50 -9.52 9.35
N ASP A 39 -2.30 -10.05 9.13
CA ASP A 39 -1.08 -9.25 9.21
C ASP A 39 -0.79 -8.55 7.88
N ASN A 40 -0.38 -9.30 6.86
CA ASN A 40 -0.10 -8.77 5.52
C ASN A 40 -0.99 -9.44 4.48
N ILE A 41 -1.32 -8.70 3.42
CA ILE A 41 -1.98 -9.24 2.24
C ILE A 41 -1.07 -9.06 1.03
N PHE A 42 -0.93 -10.13 0.26
CA PHE A 42 -0.37 -10.10 -1.08
C PHE A 42 -1.45 -10.51 -2.08
N VAL A 43 -1.69 -9.71 -3.11
CA VAL A 43 -2.53 -10.05 -4.25
C VAL A 43 -1.60 -10.52 -5.37
N PRO A 44 -1.57 -11.82 -5.73
CA PRO A 44 -0.65 -12.32 -6.75
C PRO A 44 -0.87 -11.70 -8.14
N ASP A 45 0.15 -11.77 -8.98
CA ASP A 45 0.08 -11.30 -10.38
C ASP A 45 -1.18 -11.84 -11.10
N GLY A 46 -1.88 -10.94 -11.79
CA GLY A 46 -3.12 -11.24 -12.54
C GLY A 46 -4.32 -11.64 -11.69
N ALA A 47 -4.18 -11.76 -10.36
CA ALA A 47 -5.28 -12.16 -9.49
C ALA A 47 -6.22 -10.98 -9.17
N SER A 48 -7.44 -11.29 -8.76
CA SER A 48 -8.39 -10.31 -8.24
C SER A 48 -8.64 -10.54 -6.75
N CYS A 49 -8.58 -9.47 -5.98
CA CYS A 49 -8.84 -9.48 -4.55
C CYS A 49 -9.90 -8.44 -4.17
N THR A 50 -10.87 -8.86 -3.36
CA THR A 50 -11.87 -7.97 -2.76
C THR A 50 -11.72 -8.00 -1.25
N LEU A 51 -11.40 -6.87 -0.63
CA LEU A 51 -11.34 -6.70 0.82
C LEU A 51 -12.56 -5.90 1.27
N ASN A 52 -13.31 -6.42 2.24
CA ASN A 52 -14.50 -5.78 2.77
C ASN A 52 -14.44 -5.77 4.30
N ARG A 53 -14.23 -4.59 4.88
CA ARG A 53 -14.10 -4.39 6.34
C ARG A 53 -12.94 -5.17 6.98
N THR A 54 -11.96 -5.57 6.17
CA THR A 54 -10.75 -6.27 6.61
C THR A 54 -9.84 -5.33 7.41
N ARG A 55 -9.19 -5.85 8.46
CA ARG A 55 -8.23 -5.12 9.29
C ARG A 55 -6.84 -5.73 9.13
N LEU A 56 -5.83 -4.89 8.90
CA LEU A 56 -4.46 -5.32 8.69
C LEU A 56 -3.49 -4.64 9.66
N ASN A 57 -2.65 -5.42 10.32
CA ASN A 57 -1.53 -4.90 11.11
C ASN A 57 -0.36 -4.44 10.24
N GLY A 58 -0.22 -5.02 9.04
CA GLY A 58 0.86 -4.76 8.10
C GLY A 58 0.37 -4.10 6.82
N ASN A 59 0.86 -4.59 5.69
CA ASN A 59 0.73 -3.96 4.38
C ASN A 59 -0.19 -4.73 3.43
N ILE A 60 -0.64 -4.03 2.38
CA ILE A 60 -1.19 -4.62 1.17
C ILE A 60 -0.17 -4.43 0.05
N VAL A 61 0.22 -5.52 -0.60
CA VAL A 61 1.04 -5.50 -1.82
C VAL A 61 0.22 -6.10 -2.96
N VAL A 62 0.09 -5.38 -4.06
CA VAL A 62 -0.68 -5.78 -5.24
C VAL A 62 0.29 -6.07 -6.39
N GLY A 63 0.27 -7.31 -6.88
CA GLY A 63 1.12 -7.77 -7.96
C GLY A 63 0.74 -7.19 -9.33
N ARG A 64 1.56 -7.52 -10.32
CA ARG A 64 1.41 -6.98 -11.67
C ARG A 64 0.18 -7.53 -12.36
N GLY A 65 -0.55 -6.70 -13.09
CA GLY A 65 -1.80 -7.05 -13.74
C GLY A 65 -2.91 -7.45 -12.77
N ALA A 66 -2.69 -7.37 -11.47
CA ALA A 66 -3.67 -7.76 -10.47
C ALA A 66 -4.71 -6.64 -10.23
N GLN A 67 -5.83 -7.02 -9.62
CA GLN A 67 -6.92 -6.12 -9.30
C GLN A 67 -7.19 -6.15 -7.80
N LEU A 68 -7.30 -4.96 -7.20
CA LEU A 68 -7.70 -4.81 -5.80
C LEU A 68 -8.94 -3.93 -5.70
N TYR A 69 -9.96 -4.42 -5.02
CA TYR A 69 -11.04 -3.63 -4.47
C TYR A 69 -10.98 -3.66 -2.95
N ALA A 70 -10.72 -2.55 -2.30
CA ALA A 70 -10.65 -2.42 -0.84
C ALA A 70 -11.70 -1.43 -0.33
N GLY A 71 -12.74 -1.96 0.33
CA GLY A 71 -13.85 -1.19 0.86
C GLY A 71 -13.91 -1.23 2.39
N SER A 72 -13.94 -0.05 3.01
CA SER A 72 -14.05 0.11 4.47
C SER A 72 -12.97 -0.64 5.26
N VAL A 73 -11.76 -0.73 4.71
CA VAL A 73 -10.62 -1.44 5.34
C VAL A 73 -9.88 -0.55 6.34
N SER A 74 -9.18 -1.17 7.29
CA SER A 74 -8.26 -0.49 8.20
C SER A 74 -6.89 -1.15 8.11
N VAL A 75 -5.90 -0.44 7.57
CA VAL A 75 -4.54 -0.95 7.35
C VAL A 75 -3.58 -0.10 8.16
N ASN A 76 -2.79 -0.70 9.05
CA ASN A 76 -1.81 0.04 9.84
C ASN A 76 -0.55 0.39 9.02
N GLY A 77 -0.21 -0.43 8.03
CA GLY A 77 0.89 -0.19 7.10
C GLY A 77 0.47 0.55 5.84
N ASN A 78 1.08 0.15 4.72
CA ASN A 78 0.96 0.79 3.41
C ASN A 78 0.08 -0.01 2.45
N LEU A 79 -0.38 0.65 1.39
CA LEU A 79 -0.86 0.00 0.17
C LEU A 79 0.14 0.28 -0.94
N GLN A 80 0.72 -0.77 -1.53
CA GLN A 80 1.71 -0.69 -2.60
C GLN A 80 1.20 -1.48 -3.79
N ALA A 81 1.13 -0.84 -4.95
CA ALA A 81 0.71 -1.46 -6.20
C ALA A 81 1.65 -1.02 -7.32
N GLU A 82 2.53 -1.92 -7.73
CA GLU A 82 3.46 -1.72 -8.85
C GLU A 82 3.03 -2.60 -10.02
N GLY A 83 2.62 -1.97 -11.13
CA GLY A 83 2.14 -2.70 -12.30
C GLY A 83 0.73 -3.28 -12.17
N ALA A 84 -0.04 -2.94 -11.12
CA ALA A 84 -1.41 -3.44 -10.95
C ALA A 84 -2.34 -2.99 -12.09
N ALA A 85 -3.28 -3.84 -12.51
CA ALA A 85 -4.23 -3.47 -13.56
C ALA A 85 -5.28 -2.46 -13.07
N SER A 86 -5.79 -2.64 -11.84
CA SER A 86 -6.75 -1.72 -11.23
C SER A 86 -6.69 -1.74 -9.71
N VAL A 87 -6.73 -0.57 -9.08
CA VAL A 87 -6.81 -0.43 -7.63
C VAL A 87 -7.95 0.51 -7.24
N VAL A 88 -8.88 0.02 -6.43
CA VAL A 88 -9.95 0.83 -5.83
C VAL A 88 -9.81 0.78 -4.32
N LEU A 89 -9.61 1.94 -3.69
CA LEU A 89 -9.64 2.10 -2.23
C LEU A 89 -10.76 3.07 -1.88
N GLY A 90 -11.77 2.59 -1.16
CA GLY A 90 -12.98 3.36 -0.91
C GLY A 90 -13.67 3.06 0.41
N GLY A 91 -14.86 3.63 0.61
CA GLY A 91 -15.75 3.27 1.71
C GLY A 91 -15.26 3.72 3.10
N PHE A 92 -14.64 4.90 3.20
CA PHE A 92 -14.08 5.41 4.46
C PHE A 92 -12.93 4.57 5.02
N SER A 93 -12.12 4.00 4.14
CA SER A 93 -10.94 3.22 4.52
C SER A 93 -9.87 4.08 5.19
N THR A 94 -9.07 3.46 6.06
CA THR A 94 -7.93 4.10 6.73
C THR A 94 -6.63 3.38 6.39
N ILE A 95 -5.62 4.14 5.97
CA ILE A 95 -4.24 3.66 5.72
C ILE A 95 -3.32 4.41 6.68
N GLY A 96 -2.63 3.65 7.54
CA GLY A 96 -1.74 4.16 8.58
C GLY A 96 -0.41 4.67 8.05
N GLY A 97 0.03 4.16 6.90
CA GLY A 97 1.16 4.66 6.13
C GLY A 97 0.73 5.39 4.85
N SER A 98 1.46 5.12 3.76
CA SER A 98 1.26 5.73 2.44
C SER A 98 0.55 4.78 1.48
N VAL A 99 0.00 5.36 0.41
CA VAL A 99 -0.56 4.65 -0.74
C VAL A 99 0.28 4.98 -1.97
N GLN A 100 0.81 3.97 -2.65
CA GLN A 100 1.65 4.12 -3.83
C GLN A 100 1.10 3.26 -4.97
N ILE A 101 0.70 3.91 -6.08
CA ILE A 101 0.28 3.26 -7.32
C ILE A 101 1.24 3.69 -8.42
N VAL A 102 2.08 2.76 -8.85
CA VAL A 102 3.22 3.01 -9.72
C VAL A 102 3.15 2.08 -10.93
N GLN A 103 3.38 2.63 -12.13
CA GLN A 103 3.48 1.86 -13.38
C GLN A 103 2.27 0.95 -13.66
N GLY A 104 1.09 1.31 -13.13
CA GLY A 104 -0.13 0.52 -13.20
C GLY A 104 -1.10 0.97 -14.30
N GLY A 105 -2.28 0.36 -14.28
CA GLY A 105 -3.43 0.73 -15.09
C GLY A 105 -4.22 1.87 -14.43
N SER A 106 -5.44 1.58 -13.98
CA SER A 106 -6.34 2.59 -13.38
C SER A 106 -6.32 2.57 -11.86
N ALA A 107 -6.60 3.70 -11.22
CA ALA A 107 -6.81 3.72 -9.77
C ALA A 107 -7.90 4.72 -9.34
N SER A 108 -8.67 4.37 -8.32
CA SER A 108 -9.58 5.30 -7.65
C SER A 108 -9.41 5.22 -6.13
N ILE A 109 -9.03 6.35 -5.53
CA ILE A 109 -8.85 6.50 -4.09
C ILE A 109 -9.90 7.49 -3.59
N GLU A 110 -10.91 6.99 -2.85
CA GLU A 110 -12.12 7.74 -2.55
C GLU A 110 -12.46 7.75 -1.06
N ARG A 111 -12.66 8.95 -0.52
CA ARG A 111 -13.11 9.17 0.87
C ARG A 111 -12.25 8.43 1.89
N ALA A 112 -10.96 8.26 1.63
CA ALA A 112 -10.03 7.58 2.50
C ALA A 112 -9.33 8.56 3.46
N ARG A 113 -8.87 8.03 4.59
CA ARG A 113 -7.88 8.70 5.44
C ARG A 113 -6.54 8.02 5.26
N ILE A 114 -5.55 8.75 4.76
CA ILE A 114 -4.18 8.28 4.54
C ILE A 114 -3.29 9.11 5.45
N ASN A 115 -2.57 8.48 6.36
CA ASN A 115 -1.73 9.22 7.31
C ASN A 115 -0.41 9.68 6.68
N GLY A 116 0.13 8.90 5.72
CA GLY A 116 1.29 9.26 4.91
C GLY A 116 0.91 9.97 3.61
N ASP A 117 1.65 9.64 2.56
CA ASP A 117 1.52 10.22 1.22
C ASP A 117 0.57 9.41 0.33
N LEU A 118 0.05 10.05 -0.70
CA LEU A 118 -0.57 9.40 -1.86
C LEU A 118 0.27 9.70 -3.10
N LEU A 119 0.78 8.66 -3.75
CA LEU A 119 1.56 8.74 -4.98
C LEU A 119 0.86 8.01 -6.12
N PHE A 120 0.68 8.72 -7.23
CA PHE A 120 0.41 8.16 -8.55
C PHE A 120 1.59 8.43 -9.47
N ASP A 121 2.26 7.39 -9.96
CA ASP A 121 3.43 7.54 -10.81
C ASP A 121 3.39 6.63 -12.04
N GLU A 122 3.68 7.18 -13.23
CA GLU A 122 3.80 6.44 -14.49
C GLU A 122 2.59 5.53 -14.85
N ASN A 123 1.36 5.85 -14.42
CA ASN A 123 0.20 5.00 -14.70
C ASN A 123 -0.34 5.23 -16.13
N THR A 124 -0.73 4.14 -16.80
CA THR A 124 -1.13 4.19 -18.21
C THR A 124 -2.62 4.46 -18.42
N ALA A 125 -3.46 4.23 -17.41
CA ALA A 125 -4.90 4.53 -17.45
C ALA A 125 -5.28 5.59 -16.40
N GLY A 126 -6.56 5.96 -16.37
CA GLY A 126 -7.04 7.06 -15.53
C GLY A 126 -6.85 6.79 -14.03
N VAL A 127 -6.32 7.78 -13.32
CA VAL A 127 -6.18 7.75 -11.86
C VAL A 127 -6.95 8.90 -11.21
N ALA A 128 -7.58 8.62 -10.07
CA ALA A 128 -8.38 9.59 -9.35
C ALA A 128 -8.15 9.55 -7.84
N ALA A 129 -8.14 10.73 -7.23
CA ALA A 129 -8.20 10.91 -5.78
C ALA A 129 -9.33 11.89 -5.46
N THR A 130 -10.36 11.40 -4.77
CA THR A 130 -11.58 12.18 -4.48
C THR A 130 -11.94 12.15 -3.00
N GLY A 131 -12.02 13.33 -2.37
CA GLY A 131 -12.56 13.47 -1.01
C GLY A 131 -11.69 12.88 0.09
N ASN A 132 -10.38 12.74 -0.13
CA ASN A 132 -9.48 12.12 0.83
C ASN A 132 -8.95 13.11 1.87
N THR A 133 -8.59 12.60 3.05
CA THR A 133 -7.74 13.31 4.02
C THR A 133 -6.36 12.68 4.03
N ILE A 134 -5.34 13.45 3.63
CA ILE A 134 -3.97 12.98 3.43
C ILE A 134 -3.05 13.72 4.42
N GLY A 135 -2.35 12.96 5.25
CA GLY A 135 -1.47 13.48 6.30
C GLY A 135 -0.10 13.93 5.78
N GLY A 136 0.35 13.38 4.65
CA GLY A 136 1.50 13.83 3.88
C GLY A 136 1.08 14.64 2.66
N SER A 137 1.78 14.41 1.55
CA SER A 137 1.57 15.03 0.24
C SER A 137 0.74 14.16 -0.71
N LEU A 138 0.14 14.79 -1.71
CA LEU A 138 -0.44 14.11 -2.87
C LEU A 138 0.43 14.43 -4.08
N GLN A 139 1.03 13.40 -4.67
CA GLN A 139 1.94 13.50 -5.81
C GLN A 139 1.38 12.72 -6.99
N ALA A 140 1.32 13.36 -8.16
CA ALA A 140 0.92 12.73 -9.41
C ALA A 140 1.95 13.04 -10.49
N PHE A 141 2.71 12.04 -10.91
CA PHE A 141 3.79 12.20 -11.88
C PHE A 141 3.62 11.29 -13.08
N GLN A 142 3.87 11.82 -14.28
CA GLN A 142 4.03 11.04 -15.51
C GLN A 142 2.87 10.09 -15.85
N ASN A 143 1.65 10.37 -15.37
CA ASN A 143 0.47 9.56 -15.64
C ASN A 143 -0.11 9.91 -17.02
N LEU A 144 -0.40 8.90 -17.84
CA LEU A 144 -0.77 9.03 -19.26
C LEU A 144 -2.27 8.84 -19.55
N GLY A 145 -3.03 8.31 -18.59
CA GLY A 145 -4.47 8.08 -18.75
C GLY A 145 -5.36 9.21 -18.23
N GLY A 146 -4.76 10.33 -17.84
CA GLY A 146 -5.43 11.45 -17.18
C GLY A 146 -5.52 11.29 -15.66
N VAL A 147 -5.52 12.44 -14.98
CA VAL A 147 -5.53 12.53 -13.51
C VAL A 147 -6.70 13.42 -13.07
N VAL A 148 -7.51 12.93 -12.12
CA VAL A 148 -8.60 13.70 -11.50
C VAL A 148 -8.35 13.83 -10.00
N LEU A 149 -8.12 15.05 -9.53
CA LEU A 149 -7.86 15.34 -8.11
C LEU A 149 -8.94 16.29 -7.61
N GLN A 150 -9.83 15.80 -6.74
CA GLN A 150 -11.01 16.56 -6.34
C GLN A 150 -11.27 16.51 -4.83
N ASN A 151 -11.53 17.67 -4.23
CA ASN A 151 -11.98 17.81 -2.85
C ASN A 151 -11.07 17.11 -1.81
N ASN A 152 -9.76 17.02 -2.05
CA ASN A 152 -8.82 16.42 -1.09
C ASN A 152 -8.37 17.46 -0.05
N ARG A 153 -8.24 17.05 1.22
CA ARG A 153 -7.59 17.81 2.28
C ARG A 153 -6.21 17.19 2.54
N ILE A 154 -5.17 17.89 2.16
CA ILE A 154 -3.78 17.45 2.16
C ILE A 154 -3.02 18.34 3.16
N LYS A 155 -2.27 17.75 4.08
CA LYS A 155 -1.44 18.53 5.01
C LYS A 155 -0.14 19.00 4.35
N GLY A 156 0.47 18.15 3.53
CA GLY A 156 1.65 18.48 2.73
C GLY A 156 1.29 19.23 1.44
N ASN A 157 2.02 18.91 0.38
CA ASN A 157 1.92 19.58 -0.90
C ASN A 157 1.03 18.78 -1.87
N LEU A 158 0.44 19.49 -2.83
CA LEU A 158 -0.17 18.90 -4.01
C LEU A 158 0.73 19.18 -5.22
N GLN A 159 1.43 18.15 -5.70
CA GLN A 159 2.47 18.28 -6.73
C GLN A 159 2.12 17.44 -7.95
N CYS A 160 2.18 18.05 -9.14
CA CYS A 160 1.82 17.37 -10.37
C CYS A 160 2.74 17.73 -11.52
N LYS A 161 3.47 16.74 -12.04
CA LYS A 161 4.49 16.95 -13.06
C LYS A 161 4.35 15.94 -14.19
N GLU A 162 4.49 16.41 -15.42
CA GLU A 162 4.56 15.55 -16.62
C GLU A 162 3.34 14.62 -16.84
N ASN A 163 2.18 14.88 -16.23
CA ASN A 163 0.96 14.13 -16.53
C ASN A 163 0.37 14.59 -17.88
N ILE A 164 -0.13 13.63 -18.65
CA ILE A 164 -0.73 13.86 -19.97
C ILE A 164 -2.05 13.09 -20.04
N PRO A 165 -3.20 13.76 -20.25
CA PRO A 165 -3.39 15.21 -20.20
C PRO A 165 -3.06 15.79 -18.81
N ALA A 166 -2.92 17.12 -18.74
CA ALA A 166 -2.72 17.83 -17.48
C ALA A 166 -3.87 17.49 -16.49
N PRO A 167 -3.59 17.40 -15.18
CA PRO A 167 -4.60 17.02 -14.19
C PRO A 167 -5.80 17.97 -14.15
N THR A 168 -6.97 17.41 -13.86
CA THR A 168 -8.23 18.16 -13.71
C THR A 168 -8.80 17.98 -12.32
N GLY A 169 -9.80 18.80 -11.97
CA GLY A 169 -10.49 18.73 -10.69
C GLY A 169 -10.60 20.09 -10.02
N GLY A 170 -10.76 20.09 -8.70
CA GLY A 170 -10.97 21.31 -7.93
C GLY A 170 -11.31 21.05 -6.46
N GLY A 171 -11.31 22.12 -5.66
CA GLY A 171 -11.68 22.04 -4.24
C GLY A 171 -10.62 21.41 -3.34
N ASN A 172 -9.39 21.21 -3.84
CA ASN A 172 -8.30 20.67 -3.04
C ASN A 172 -7.77 21.73 -2.05
N GLN A 173 -7.37 21.30 -0.87
CA GLN A 173 -6.71 22.12 0.15
C GLN A 173 -5.36 21.48 0.46
N ALA A 174 -4.28 22.23 0.29
CA ALA A 174 -2.90 21.79 0.49
C ALA A 174 -2.06 22.95 0.99
N SER A 175 -0.88 22.67 1.57
CA SER A 175 0.08 23.71 1.98
C SER A 175 0.61 24.49 0.78
N SER A 176 0.91 23.79 -0.31
CA SER A 176 1.20 24.35 -1.63
C SER A 176 0.51 23.54 -2.72
N LYS A 177 0.29 24.17 -3.87
CA LYS A 177 -0.16 23.51 -5.10
C LYS A 177 0.82 23.89 -6.20
N GLU A 178 1.48 22.90 -6.77
CA GLU A 178 2.66 23.11 -7.60
C GLU A 178 2.44 22.60 -9.02
N ASP A 179 3.18 23.19 -9.96
CA ASP A 179 3.24 22.80 -11.36
C ASP A 179 1.85 22.71 -12.01
N GLN A 180 1.52 21.56 -12.61
CA GLN A 180 0.24 21.34 -13.31
C GLN A 180 -0.97 21.41 -12.37
N CYS A 181 -0.75 21.29 -11.05
CA CYS A 181 -1.79 21.34 -10.04
C CYS A 181 -1.97 22.70 -9.36
N SER A 182 -1.20 23.72 -9.76
CA SER A 182 -1.26 25.08 -9.21
C SER A 182 -2.65 25.73 -9.21
N ARG A 183 -3.59 25.23 -10.03
CA ARG A 183 -4.96 25.73 -10.17
C ARG A 183 -6.06 24.80 -9.61
N LEU A 184 -5.72 23.61 -9.12
CA LEU A 184 -6.71 22.61 -8.62
C LEU A 184 -7.15 22.86 -7.17
#